data_AF-A0A2S9GAN0-F1
#
_entry.id   AF-A0A2S9GAN0-F1
#
_cell.length_a   1.000
_cell.length_b   1.000
_cell.length_c   1.000
_cell.angle_alpha   90.00
_cell.angle_beta   90.00
_cell.angle_gamma   90.00
#
_symmetry.space_group_name_H-M   'P 1'
#
loop_
_entity.id
_entity.type
_entity.pdbx_description
1 polymer ?
#
loop_
_entity_poly.entity_id
_entity_poly.type
_entity_poly.pdbx_seq_one_letter_code
_entity_poly.pdbx_strand_id
1 'polypeptide(L)'
;RLIARLAATAIAVLVSVSLAPAAHAEDWGVDISGTWRVFSDGEWARKDQVKFKQQSVLETWTVNVTCVSPIECSGEVRSDRGWT
;
A
#
# COMPACT_ATOMS: atom_id res chain seq x y z
N ARG A 1 51.26 10.09 -19.00
CA ARG A 1 50.42 8.86 -19.12
C ARG A 1 49.63 8.55 -17.84
N LEU A 2 50.20 8.71 -16.64
CA LEU A 2 49.50 8.44 -15.36
C LEU A 2 48.29 9.37 -15.11
N ILE A 3 48.46 10.68 -15.34
CA ILE A 3 47.41 11.71 -15.16
C ILE A 3 46.19 11.44 -16.07
N ALA A 4 46.44 11.03 -17.32
CA ALA A 4 45.37 10.67 -18.26
C ALA A 4 44.59 9.42 -17.82
N ARG A 5 45.24 8.46 -17.15
CA ARG A 5 44.58 7.25 -16.61
C ARG A 5 43.73 7.57 -15.38
N LEU A 6 44.20 8.46 -14.51
CA LEU A 6 43.44 8.96 -13.35
C LEU A 6 42.24 9.79 -13.78
N ALA A 7 42.39 10.65 -14.79
CA ALA A 7 41.29 11.41 -15.36
C ALA A 7 40.25 10.48 -16.01
N ALA A 8 40.68 9.50 -16.79
CA ALA A 8 39.76 8.55 -17.44
C ALA A 8 38.95 7.71 -16.42
N THR A 9 39.58 7.30 -15.32
CA THR A 9 38.88 6.57 -14.25
C THR A 9 37.90 7.45 -13.49
N ALA A 10 38.27 8.69 -13.17
CA ALA A 10 37.35 9.64 -12.54
C ALA A 10 36.13 9.96 -13.41
N ILE A 11 36.33 10.16 -14.71
CA ILE A 11 35.25 10.40 -15.68
C ILE A 11 34.33 9.19 -15.78
N ALA A 12 34.89 7.97 -15.87
CA ALA A 12 34.10 6.74 -15.94
C ALA A 12 33.21 6.56 -14.70
N VAL A 13 33.72 6.86 -13.51
CA VAL A 13 32.93 6.81 -12.27
C VAL A 13 31.81 7.85 -12.28
N LEU A 14 32.10 9.11 -12.62
CA LEU A 14 31.08 10.17 -12.66
C LEU A 14 29.96 9.87 -13.67
N VAL A 15 30.32 9.39 -14.86
CA VAL A 15 29.34 8.97 -15.87
C VAL A 15 28.49 7.80 -15.34
N SER A 16 29.10 6.82 -14.67
CA SER A 16 28.37 5.66 -14.14
C SER A 16 27.36 6.03 -13.05
N VAL A 17 27.67 7.02 -12.19
CA VAL A 17 26.71 7.49 -11.17
C VAL A 17 25.60 8.33 -11.79
N SER A 18 25.91 9.13 -12.83
CA SER A 18 24.90 9.97 -13.50
C SER A 18 23.88 9.19 -14.34
N LEU A 19 24.21 7.96 -14.75
CA LEU A 19 23.34 7.07 -15.51
C LEU A 19 22.64 6.02 -14.64
N ALA A 20 22.92 5.99 -13.33
CA ALA A 20 22.20 5.10 -12.44
C ALA A 20 20.72 5.55 -12.36
N PRO A 21 19.75 4.66 -12.59
CA PRO A 21 18.35 4.99 -12.38
C PRO A 21 18.12 5.38 -10.93
N ALA A 22 17.25 6.36 -10.70
CA ALA A 22 16.85 6.72 -9.35
C ALA A 22 16.21 5.49 -8.68
N ALA A 23 16.69 5.15 -7.48
CA ALA A 23 16.01 4.17 -6.65
C ALA A 23 14.69 4.79 -6.20
N HIS A 24 13.58 4.28 -6.74
CA HIS A 24 12.26 4.62 -6.25
C HIS A 24 11.93 3.62 -5.14
N ALA A 25 11.55 4.12 -3.96
CA ALA A 25 10.85 3.28 -3.00
C ALA A 25 9.50 2.92 -3.66
N GLU A 26 9.35 1.66 -4.02
CA GLU A 26 8.11 1.14 -4.57
C GLU A 26 7.14 0.95 -3.41
N ASP A 27 6.14 1.82 -3.32
CA ASP A 27 4.90 1.46 -2.65
C ASP A 27 4.19 0.52 -3.62
N TRP A 28 4.02 -0.75 -3.26
CA TRP A 28 3.66 -1.86 -4.16
C TRP A 28 2.30 -1.71 -4.87
N GLY A 29 1.68 -0.53 -4.80
CA GLY A 29 0.35 -0.23 -5.34
C GLY A 29 -0.76 -0.94 -4.57
N VAL A 30 -0.44 -1.48 -3.39
CA VAL A 30 -1.35 -2.24 -2.53
C VAL A 30 -1.83 -1.43 -1.33
N ASP A 31 -1.38 -0.19 -1.19
CA ASP A 31 -1.93 0.71 -0.17
C ASP A 31 -3.42 0.96 -0.46
N ILE A 32 -4.26 0.48 0.45
CA ILE A 32 -5.72 0.65 0.41
C ILE A 32 -6.19 1.84 1.25
N SER A 33 -5.28 2.70 1.70
CA SER A 33 -5.61 3.89 2.47
C SER A 33 -6.55 4.80 1.68
N GLY A 34 -7.63 5.25 2.33
CA GLY A 34 -8.65 6.05 1.66
C GLY A 34 -10.02 5.97 2.31
N THR A 35 -11.01 6.50 1.59
CA THR A 35 -12.42 6.46 1.98
C THR A 35 -13.19 5.51 1.08
N TRP A 36 -13.85 4.53 1.67
CA TRP A 36 -14.50 3.42 0.98
C TRP A 36 -16.00 3.36 1.29
N ARG A 37 -16.78 2.92 0.30
CA ARG A 37 -18.17 2.52 0.51
C ARG A 37 -18.21 1.03 0.77
N VAL A 38 -18.62 0.64 1.98
CA VAL A 38 -18.70 -0.76 2.39
C VAL A 38 -20.15 -1.16 2.50
N PHE A 39 -20.51 -2.24 1.81
CA PHE A 39 -21.86 -2.80 1.83
C PHE A 39 -21.84 -4.15 2.55
N SER A 40 -22.48 -4.19 3.71
CA SER A 40 -22.69 -5.39 4.51
C SER A 40 -24.02 -6.03 4.13
N ASP A 41 -23.97 -7.17 3.44
CA ASP A 41 -25.15 -7.87 2.95
C ASP A 41 -25.83 -8.70 4.05
N GLY A 42 -26.94 -8.17 4.58
CA GLY A 42 -27.72 -8.81 5.63
C GLY A 42 -28.52 -10.03 5.17
N GLU A 43 -28.76 -10.23 3.87
CA GLU A 43 -29.46 -11.41 3.37
C GLU A 43 -28.62 -12.68 3.55
N TRP A 44 -27.29 -12.54 3.61
CA TRP A 44 -26.34 -13.63 3.79
C TRP A 44 -25.62 -13.62 5.14
N ALA A 45 -26.14 -12.88 6.12
CA ALA A 45 -25.60 -12.84 7.46
C ALA A 45 -25.60 -14.23 8.12
N ARG A 46 -24.54 -14.51 8.89
CA ARG A 46 -24.35 -15.78 9.60
C ARG A 46 -23.89 -15.55 11.02
N LYS A 47 -24.34 -16.41 11.92
CA LYS A 47 -23.91 -16.50 13.32
C LYS A 47 -23.85 -17.97 13.67
N ASP A 48 -22.74 -18.40 14.23
CA ASP A 48 -22.52 -19.81 14.60
C ASP A 48 -22.80 -20.77 13.43
N GLN A 49 -22.35 -20.41 12.22
CA GLN A 49 -22.57 -21.13 10.96
C GLN A 49 -24.04 -21.23 10.48
N VAL A 50 -24.99 -20.60 11.18
CA VAL A 50 -26.40 -20.57 10.80
C VAL A 50 -26.70 -19.28 10.05
N LYS A 51 -27.36 -19.40 8.89
CA LYS A 51 -27.83 -18.25 8.11
C LYS A 51 -29.09 -17.66 8.74
N PHE A 52 -29.15 -16.33 8.85
CA PHE A 52 -30.36 -15.61 9.25
C PHE A 52 -30.37 -14.24 8.60
N LYS A 53 -31.57 -13.71 8.34
CA LYS A 53 -31.71 -12.42 7.66
C LYS A 53 -31.43 -11.28 8.63
N GLN A 54 -30.63 -10.33 8.18
CA GLN A 54 -30.45 -9.02 8.79
C GLN A 54 -30.74 -7.91 7.78
N GLN A 55 -30.87 -6.70 8.28
CA GLN A 55 -30.91 -5.51 7.43
C GLN A 55 -29.53 -5.31 6.78
N SER A 56 -29.47 -5.18 5.46
CA SER A 56 -28.23 -4.79 4.78
C SER A 56 -27.88 -3.34 5.12
N VAL A 57 -26.60 -3.07 5.33
CA VAL A 57 -26.08 -1.77 5.78
C VAL A 57 -25.04 -1.28 4.78
N LEU A 58 -25.14 0.00 4.43
CA LEU A 58 -24.16 0.70 3.62
C LEU A 58 -23.48 1.75 4.51
N GLU A 59 -22.16 1.74 4.52
CA GLU A 59 -21.32 2.53 5.42
C GLU A 59 -20.20 3.23 4.65
N THR A 60 -19.69 4.30 5.25
CA THR A 60 -18.47 4.97 4.79
C THR A 60 -17.33 4.64 5.74
N TRP A 61 -16.27 4.04 5.20
CA TRP A 61 -15.13 3.57 5.98
C TRP A 61 -13.89 4.39 5.66
N THR A 62 -13.19 4.85 6.68
CA THR A 62 -11.86 5.46 6.58
C THR A 62 -10.82 4.42 6.93
N VAL A 63 -9.97 4.10 5.96
CA VAL A 63 -8.89 3.12 6.08
C VAL A 63 -7.56 3.87 6.04
N ASN A 64 -6.67 3.57 6.99
CA ASN A 64 -5.32 4.12 7.03
C ASN A 64 -4.35 2.99 7.37
N VAL A 65 -3.52 2.60 6.40
CA VAL A 65 -2.59 1.46 6.53
C VAL A 65 -1.18 1.84 6.12
N THR A 66 -0.22 1.05 6.57
CA THR A 66 1.17 1.09 6.13
C THR A 66 1.63 -0.33 5.84
N CYS A 67 2.28 -0.51 4.69
CA CYS A 67 2.71 -1.82 4.21
C CYS A 67 4.23 -1.98 4.37
N VAL A 68 4.65 -3.16 4.84
CA VAL A 68 6.07 -3.57 4.88
C VAL A 68 6.41 -4.53 3.73
N SER A 69 5.40 -5.13 3.11
CA SER A 69 5.50 -5.94 1.91
C SER A 69 4.17 -5.90 1.13
N PRO A 70 4.11 -6.40 -0.12
CA PRO A 70 2.87 -6.41 -0.92
C PRO A 70 1.69 -7.17 -0.28
N ILE A 71 1.97 -8.05 0.69
CA ILE A 71 0.98 -8.93 1.32
C ILE A 71 0.84 -8.67 2.82
N GLU A 72 1.59 -7.71 3.36
CA GLU A 72 1.63 -7.41 4.78
C GLU A 72 1.51 -5.91 5.00
N CYS A 73 0.31 -5.50 5.40
CA CYS A 73 -0.04 -4.15 5.78
C CYS A 73 -0.71 -4.15 7.15
N SER A 74 -0.47 -3.09 7.93
CA SER A 74 -1.07 -2.90 9.24
C SER A 74 -1.57 -1.48 9.37
N GLY A 75 -2.62 -1.26 10.17
CA GLY A 75 -3.22 0.06 10.32
C GLY A 75 -4.55 0.05 11.03
N GLU A 76 -5.29 1.14 10.86
CA GLU A 76 -6.61 1.35 11.46
C GLU A 76 -7.69 1.45 10.39
N VAL A 77 -8.88 0.99 10.76
CA VAL A 77 -10.07 1.04 9.94
C VAL A 77 -11.20 1.57 10.80
N ARG A 78 -11.94 2.59 10.35
CA ARG A 78 -13.02 3.20 11.12
C ARG A 78 -14.26 3.40 10.27
N SER A 79 -15.42 2.99 10.77
CA SER A 79 -16.73 3.21 10.12
C SER A 79 -17.41 4.48 10.66
N ASP A 80 -18.16 5.15 9.81
CA ASP A 80 -19.10 6.22 10.19
C ASP A 80 -20.21 5.78 11.15
N ARG A 81 -20.38 4.46 11.36
CA ARG A 81 -21.31 3.88 12.36
C ARG A 81 -20.63 3.35 13.63
N GLY A 82 -19.34 3.61 13.81
CA GLY A 82 -18.63 3.35 15.07
C GLY A 82 -17.88 2.02 15.18
N TRP A 83 -17.72 1.28 14.07
CA TRP A 83 -16.79 0.15 14.01
C TRP A 83 -15.34 0.63 13.96
N THR A 84 -14.44 -0.07 14.65
CA THR A 84 -12.98 0.16 14.68
C THR A 84 -12.22 -1.16 14.71
#